data_AF-A0AAN7VMJ4-F1
#
_entry.id   AF-A0AAN7VMJ4-F1
#
_cell.length_a   1.000
_cell.length_b   1.000
_cell.length_c   1.000
_cell.angle_alpha   90.00
_cell.angle_beta   90.00
_cell.angle_gamma   90.00
#
_symmetry.space_group_name_H-M   'P 1'
#
loop_
_entity.id
_entity.type
_entity.pdbx_description
1 polymer ?
#
loop_
_entity_poly.entity_id
_entity_poly.type
_entity_poly.pdbx_seq_one_letter_code
_entity_poly.pdbx_strand_id
1 'polypeptide(L)'
;MHSTTITTAALLGLSAIASARPATDDASYQYTEGSTNENGQEAFDFPLDNGFPNITVPSANLSAIELASLGELPIAPNVTASNATASGPSTVDLGFVAFNELFEVAFFTELIYNITYNVPGYGPDDVGPQRDEILAILTVHQAQEELHELNANGGFFKNSGGYTIEPCEYIFPVSTFNESIALAALFTDLVQGTLPDVQTTFGANQDVGLIRGVGLVIGQEGEQDGFYRGLLGLAPAGLPFNTQSAVDFAFSAIVQSFTKPGSCKSLDLLQHPPFATSGGLSLFDTLSTTTDLGNGKADVTGVVFSGTPVQVVAAPSAHVNSLISEAQCITYLNQANAPVTVSTTTKQDSNAVVEFTADFPGETQDFSGLVIAVVTQSAGKQEDCATIVFADASEVAAATKFGPFLFEVNNAVSDLLSGSSSSSSSSSSMDSSSTTMMHDSSSTTSSSAYTSSASAYSY
;
A
#
# COMPACT_ATOMS: atom_id res chain seq x y z
N MET A 1 32.56 49.61 -27.12
CA MET A 1 31.25 50.14 -26.71
C MET A 1 30.17 49.22 -27.26
N HIS A 2 29.86 48.15 -26.53
CA HIS A 2 28.74 47.26 -26.82
C HIS A 2 27.97 47.12 -25.51
N SER A 3 26.80 47.76 -25.44
CA SER A 3 25.85 47.60 -24.34
C SER A 3 24.75 46.68 -24.84
N THR A 4 24.74 45.46 -24.30
CA THR A 4 23.66 44.50 -24.45
C THR A 4 22.60 44.83 -23.41
N THR A 5 21.42 45.24 -23.88
CA THR A 5 20.24 45.47 -23.03
C THR A 5 19.49 44.13 -22.93
N ILE A 6 19.44 43.57 -21.73
CA ILE A 6 18.61 42.39 -21.40
C ILE A 6 17.22 42.92 -21.06
N THR A 7 16.23 42.58 -21.89
CA THR A 7 14.82 42.86 -21.60
C THR A 7 14.22 41.63 -20.93
N THR A 8 13.98 41.73 -19.63
CA THR A 8 13.21 40.73 -18.86
C THR A 8 11.73 40.96 -19.14
N ALA A 9 11.08 40.05 -19.86
CA ALA A 9 9.63 40.00 -19.98
C ALA A 9 9.08 38.99 -18.96
N ALA A 10 8.51 39.50 -17.87
CA ALA A 10 7.68 38.72 -16.97
C ALA A 10 6.32 38.49 -17.66
N LEU A 11 6.03 37.25 -18.04
CA LEU A 11 4.71 36.82 -18.47
C LEU A 11 4.04 36.07 -17.32
N LEU A 12 3.20 36.78 -16.57
CA LEU A 12 2.17 36.20 -15.71
C LEU A 12 1.02 35.78 -16.62
N GLY A 13 0.95 34.50 -16.97
CA GLY A 13 -0.18 33.89 -17.65
C GLY A 13 -1.02 33.11 -16.64
N LEU A 14 -2.17 33.67 -16.27
CA LEU A 14 -3.19 32.97 -15.49
C LEU A 14 -3.62 31.69 -16.23
N SER A 15 -3.47 30.54 -15.59
CA SER A 15 -4.10 29.28 -15.96
C SER A 15 -5.60 29.38 -15.71
N ALA A 16 -6.36 29.67 -16.76
CA ALA A 16 -7.78 29.35 -16.80
C ALA A 16 -7.92 27.87 -17.15
N ILE A 17 -7.91 27.00 -16.14
CA ILE A 17 -8.38 25.61 -16.31
C ILE A 17 -9.88 25.73 -16.55
N ALA A 18 -10.29 25.57 -17.81
CA ALA A 18 -11.68 25.35 -18.14
C ALA A 18 -12.06 23.99 -17.59
N SER A 19 -12.66 23.97 -16.40
CA SER A 19 -13.35 22.82 -15.83
C SER A 19 -14.49 22.44 -16.77
N ALA A 20 -14.22 21.58 -17.75
CA ALA A 20 -15.27 20.84 -18.44
C ALA A 20 -15.89 19.92 -17.40
N ARG A 21 -17.04 20.30 -16.87
CA ARG A 21 -17.89 19.39 -16.09
C ARG A 21 -18.11 18.12 -16.92
N PRO A 22 -17.91 16.91 -16.36
CA PRO A 22 -18.41 15.71 -17.00
C PRO A 22 -19.91 15.90 -17.22
N ALA A 23 -20.38 15.53 -18.40
CA ALA A 23 -21.79 15.46 -18.69
C ALA A 23 -22.45 14.56 -17.63
N THR A 24 -23.49 15.06 -16.98
CA THR A 24 -24.40 14.27 -16.17
C THR A 24 -25.17 13.35 -17.10
N ASP A 25 -24.56 12.25 -17.53
CA ASP A 25 -25.31 11.13 -18.05
C ASP A 25 -25.79 10.31 -16.85
N ASP A 26 -27.11 10.15 -16.82
CA ASP A 26 -27.89 9.38 -15.86
C ASP A 26 -27.55 7.89 -16.05
N ALA A 27 -26.36 7.50 -15.62
CA ALA A 27 -25.84 6.14 -15.73
C ALA A 27 -26.41 5.30 -14.59
N SER A 28 -27.43 4.51 -14.91
CA SER A 28 -27.88 3.42 -14.05
C SER A 28 -26.80 2.34 -14.03
N TYR A 29 -25.91 2.39 -13.05
CA TYR A 29 -25.03 1.27 -12.71
C TYR A 29 -25.89 0.04 -12.39
N GLN A 30 -25.74 -1.03 -13.15
CA GLN A 30 -26.34 -2.32 -12.82
C GLN A 30 -25.41 -3.00 -11.81
N TYR A 31 -25.63 -2.71 -10.53
CA TYR A 31 -25.19 -3.58 -9.44
C TYR A 31 -25.78 -4.97 -9.71
N THR A 32 -24.92 -5.95 -9.97
CA THR A 32 -25.37 -7.33 -10.19
C THR A 32 -25.31 -8.01 -8.83
N GLU A 33 -26.47 -8.25 -8.20
CA GLU A 33 -26.61 -8.82 -6.84
C GLU A 33 -25.57 -9.92 -6.56
N GLY A 34 -24.48 -9.55 -5.90
CA GLY A 34 -23.40 -10.42 -5.48
C GLY A 34 -23.46 -10.69 -3.97
N SER A 35 -22.98 -11.86 -3.55
CA SER A 35 -22.90 -12.25 -2.14
C SER A 35 -22.26 -11.17 -1.28
N THR A 36 -23.02 -10.59 -0.36
CA THR A 36 -22.58 -9.59 0.60
C THR A 36 -21.58 -10.17 1.60
N ASN A 37 -20.49 -9.45 1.90
CA ASN A 37 -19.58 -9.78 3.01
C ASN A 37 -20.24 -9.49 4.39
N GLU A 38 -19.52 -9.74 5.50
CA GLU A 38 -20.03 -9.49 6.86
C GLU A 38 -20.40 -8.01 7.13
N ASN A 39 -19.89 -7.09 6.30
CA ASN A 39 -20.18 -5.66 6.34
C ASN A 39 -21.28 -5.24 5.34
N GLY A 40 -21.87 -6.16 4.59
CA GLY A 40 -22.90 -5.86 3.59
C GLY A 40 -22.38 -5.28 2.27
N GLN A 41 -21.07 -5.23 2.04
CA GLN A 41 -20.49 -4.78 0.77
C GLN A 41 -20.57 -5.91 -0.26
N GLU A 42 -21.01 -5.56 -1.48
CA GLU A 42 -20.89 -6.45 -2.63
C GLU A 42 -19.47 -6.31 -3.22
N ALA A 43 -18.94 -7.40 -3.75
CA ALA A 43 -17.62 -7.39 -4.36
C ALA A 43 -17.64 -6.59 -5.67
N PHE A 44 -16.62 -5.75 -5.87
CA PHE A 44 -16.37 -5.09 -7.14
C PHE A 44 -15.92 -6.10 -8.21
N ASP A 45 -16.40 -5.94 -9.44
CA ASP A 45 -15.99 -6.73 -10.60
C ASP A 45 -15.86 -5.85 -11.85
N PHE A 46 -15.01 -6.28 -12.78
CA PHE A 46 -14.76 -5.66 -14.07
C PHE A 46 -15.78 -6.13 -15.13
N PRO A 47 -15.94 -5.43 -16.27
CA PRO A 47 -15.16 -4.29 -16.77
C PRO A 47 -15.65 -2.91 -16.29
N LEU A 48 -14.79 -1.91 -16.43
CA LEU A 48 -15.17 -0.49 -16.32
C LEU A 48 -15.97 -0.03 -17.55
N ASP A 49 -16.70 1.08 -17.41
CA ASP A 49 -17.50 1.68 -18.49
C ASP A 49 -16.67 2.11 -19.70
N ASN A 50 -15.39 2.45 -19.48
CA ASN A 50 -14.44 2.78 -20.55
C ASN A 50 -13.90 1.52 -21.29
N GLY A 51 -14.33 0.32 -20.90
CA GLY A 51 -13.95 -0.96 -21.49
C GLY A 51 -12.74 -1.64 -20.87
N PHE A 52 -12.10 -1.05 -19.85
CA PHE A 52 -10.98 -1.64 -19.13
C PHE A 52 -11.42 -2.92 -18.36
N PRO A 53 -10.58 -3.98 -18.28
CA PRO A 53 -9.18 -4.08 -18.73
C PRO A 53 -9.04 -4.44 -20.22
N ASN A 54 -10.13 -4.64 -20.94
CA ASN A 54 -10.12 -5.15 -22.32
C ASN A 54 -9.88 -4.03 -23.36
N ILE A 55 -8.77 -3.30 -23.21
CA ILE A 55 -8.41 -2.18 -24.08
C ILE A 55 -7.59 -2.68 -25.27
N THR A 56 -8.09 -2.40 -26.49
CA THR A 56 -7.28 -2.60 -27.69
C THR A 56 -6.25 -1.47 -27.83
N VAL A 57 -4.99 -1.81 -28.08
CA VAL A 57 -3.90 -0.83 -28.27
C VAL A 57 -3.46 -0.81 -29.75
N PRO A 58 -3.62 0.31 -30.49
CA PRO A 58 -4.30 1.56 -30.12
C PRO A 58 -5.83 1.52 -30.32
N SER A 59 -6.58 2.32 -29.55
CA SER A 59 -8.04 2.50 -29.71
C SER A 59 -8.51 3.86 -29.18
N ALA A 60 -9.77 4.22 -29.46
CA ALA A 60 -10.39 5.43 -28.89
C ALA A 60 -10.54 5.34 -27.36
N ASN A 61 -10.76 4.14 -26.82
CA ASN A 61 -10.85 3.91 -25.38
C ASN A 61 -9.49 4.17 -24.72
N LEU A 62 -8.39 3.69 -25.31
CA LEU A 62 -7.04 4.04 -24.86
C LEU A 62 -6.84 5.56 -24.84
N SER A 63 -7.19 6.27 -25.92
CA SER A 63 -7.04 7.73 -25.95
C SER A 63 -7.88 8.46 -24.89
N ALA A 64 -9.00 7.88 -24.46
CA ALA A 64 -9.80 8.43 -23.36
C ALA A 64 -9.10 8.24 -22.01
N ILE A 65 -8.51 7.07 -21.78
CA ILE A 65 -7.70 6.78 -20.58
C ILE A 65 -6.47 7.68 -20.54
N GLU A 66 -5.74 7.81 -21.66
CA GLU A 66 -4.58 8.70 -21.77
C GLU A 66 -4.95 10.16 -21.44
N LEU A 67 -6.06 10.65 -21.99
CA LEU A 67 -6.55 11.98 -21.66
C LEU A 67 -6.91 12.14 -20.17
N ALA A 68 -7.55 11.14 -19.57
CA ALA A 68 -7.92 11.16 -18.15
C ALA A 68 -6.70 11.06 -17.22
N SER A 69 -5.68 10.29 -17.62
CA SER A 69 -4.43 10.09 -16.88
C SER A 69 -3.47 11.30 -16.92
N LEU A 70 -3.77 12.28 -17.79
CA LEU A 70 -2.89 13.40 -18.14
C LEU A 70 -1.53 12.94 -18.72
N GLY A 71 -1.50 11.76 -19.34
CA GLY A 71 -0.30 11.11 -19.86
C GLY A 71 -0.60 10.10 -20.97
N GLU A 72 0.43 9.48 -21.52
CA GLU A 72 0.30 8.49 -22.61
C GLU A 72 0.97 7.18 -22.20
N LEU A 73 0.50 6.06 -22.76
CA LEU A 73 1.19 4.78 -22.62
C LEU A 73 2.60 4.89 -23.25
N PRO A 74 3.67 4.40 -22.60
CA PRO A 74 5.01 4.60 -23.12
C PRO A 74 5.20 3.94 -24.49
N ILE A 75 5.73 4.69 -25.46
CA ILE A 75 6.07 4.21 -26.81
C ILE A 75 7.58 3.95 -27.02
N ALA A 76 8.42 4.42 -26.08
CA ALA A 76 9.87 4.28 -26.18
C ALA A 76 10.26 2.80 -25.98
N PRO A 77 10.99 2.15 -26.92
CA PRO A 77 11.27 0.72 -26.85
C PRO A 77 11.95 0.23 -25.57
N ASN A 78 12.67 1.12 -24.87
CA ASN A 78 13.39 0.84 -23.64
C ASN A 78 12.60 1.23 -22.37
N VAL A 79 11.31 1.49 -22.50
CA VAL A 79 10.35 1.81 -21.42
C VAL A 79 9.10 0.93 -21.55
N THR A 80 8.61 0.73 -22.77
CA THR A 80 7.44 -0.10 -23.05
C THR A 80 7.74 -1.57 -22.73
N ALA A 81 7.05 -2.16 -21.76
CA ALA A 81 7.33 -3.53 -21.32
C ALA A 81 7.02 -4.56 -22.42
N SER A 82 6.04 -4.32 -23.29
CA SER A 82 5.71 -5.20 -24.43
C SER A 82 6.79 -5.28 -25.52
N ASN A 83 7.80 -4.39 -25.47
CA ASN A 83 8.97 -4.42 -26.35
C ASN A 83 10.17 -5.15 -25.72
N ALA A 84 10.12 -5.46 -24.42
CA ALA A 84 11.21 -6.08 -23.69
C ALA A 84 11.00 -7.60 -23.54
N THR A 85 12.11 -8.33 -23.50
CA THR A 85 12.13 -9.74 -23.15
C THR A 85 12.25 -9.89 -21.64
N ALA A 86 11.53 -10.87 -21.10
CA ALA A 86 11.60 -11.28 -19.71
C ALA A 86 11.90 -12.78 -19.64
N SER A 87 12.69 -13.19 -18.66
CA SER A 87 12.96 -14.59 -18.36
C SER A 87 12.25 -15.02 -17.07
N GLY A 88 11.88 -16.31 -16.96
CA GLY A 88 11.23 -16.96 -15.80
C GLY A 88 10.70 -16.02 -14.70
N PRO A 89 11.50 -15.72 -13.65
CA PRO A 89 11.06 -14.85 -12.55
C PRO A 89 10.64 -13.44 -12.98
N SER A 90 11.36 -12.80 -13.91
CA SER A 90 10.98 -11.50 -14.47
C SER A 90 9.62 -11.52 -15.17
N THR A 91 9.25 -12.64 -15.78
CA THR A 91 7.90 -12.80 -16.37
C THR A 91 6.85 -12.87 -15.26
N VAL A 92 7.12 -13.57 -14.16
CA VAL A 92 6.23 -13.64 -13.00
C VAL A 92 6.07 -12.24 -12.38
N ASP A 93 7.15 -11.48 -12.23
CA ASP A 93 7.10 -10.12 -11.69
C ASP A 93 6.27 -9.18 -12.57
N LEU A 94 6.36 -9.27 -13.90
CA LEU A 94 5.46 -8.51 -14.79
C LEU A 94 4.00 -8.88 -14.59
N GLY A 95 3.71 -10.16 -14.38
CA GLY A 95 2.37 -10.63 -14.07
C GLY A 95 1.89 -10.16 -12.70
N PHE A 96 2.79 -10.08 -11.70
CA PHE A 96 2.48 -9.50 -10.40
C PHE A 96 2.15 -8.01 -10.52
N VAL A 97 2.96 -7.21 -11.22
CA VAL A 97 2.68 -5.78 -11.40
C VAL A 97 1.32 -5.61 -12.05
N ALA A 98 1.01 -6.33 -13.13
CA ALA A 98 -0.33 -6.28 -13.74
C ALA A 98 -1.46 -6.66 -12.76
N PHE A 99 -1.24 -7.67 -11.91
CA PHE A 99 -2.19 -8.07 -10.87
C PHE A 99 -2.39 -6.97 -9.81
N ASN A 100 -1.32 -6.28 -9.41
CA ASN A 100 -1.38 -5.12 -8.50
C ASN A 100 -2.23 -4.01 -9.12
N GLU A 101 -1.95 -3.61 -10.35
CA GLU A 101 -2.62 -2.46 -10.95
C GLU A 101 -4.12 -2.73 -11.17
N LEU A 102 -4.52 -3.98 -11.45
CA LEU A 102 -5.93 -4.37 -11.49
C LEU A 102 -6.63 -4.18 -10.13
N PHE A 103 -5.95 -4.51 -9.04
CA PHE A 103 -6.43 -4.26 -7.68
C PHE A 103 -6.57 -2.76 -7.40
N GLU A 104 -5.59 -1.96 -7.78
CA GLU A 104 -5.62 -0.51 -7.54
C GLU A 104 -6.72 0.18 -8.36
N VAL A 105 -6.87 -0.18 -9.65
CA VAL A 105 -7.98 0.30 -10.47
C VAL A 105 -9.32 -0.03 -9.83
N ALA A 106 -9.51 -1.26 -9.33
CA ALA A 106 -10.73 -1.65 -8.63
C ALA A 106 -10.97 -0.79 -7.37
N PHE A 107 -9.92 -0.59 -6.57
CA PHE A 107 -9.99 0.21 -5.35
C PHE A 107 -10.38 1.67 -5.63
N PHE A 108 -9.69 2.33 -6.56
CA PHE A 108 -10.00 3.72 -6.90
C PHE A 108 -11.37 3.86 -7.54
N THR A 109 -11.82 2.86 -8.31
CA THR A 109 -13.20 2.83 -8.85
C THR A 109 -14.23 2.88 -7.72
N GLU A 110 -14.10 2.02 -6.71
CA GLU A 110 -15.02 2.00 -5.57
C GLU A 110 -14.96 3.30 -4.76
N LEU A 111 -13.75 3.82 -4.49
CA LEU A 111 -13.57 5.08 -3.75
C LEU A 111 -14.22 6.27 -4.47
N ILE A 112 -13.99 6.40 -5.77
CA ILE A 112 -14.60 7.45 -6.62
C ILE A 112 -16.13 7.32 -6.60
N TYR A 113 -16.66 6.09 -6.72
CA TYR A 113 -18.09 5.83 -6.63
C TYR A 113 -18.65 6.28 -5.27
N ASN A 114 -18.04 5.84 -4.17
CA ASN A 114 -18.51 6.14 -2.82
C ASN A 114 -18.57 7.65 -2.54
N ILE A 115 -17.52 8.38 -2.94
CA ILE A 115 -17.48 9.86 -2.86
C ILE A 115 -18.58 10.45 -3.73
N THR A 116 -18.68 10.03 -5.01
CA THR A 116 -19.62 10.57 -6.00
C THR A 116 -21.06 10.49 -5.53
N TYR A 117 -21.45 9.34 -4.98
CA TYR A 117 -22.83 9.05 -4.57
C TYR A 117 -23.13 9.36 -3.11
N ASN A 118 -22.16 9.90 -2.35
CA ASN A 118 -22.30 10.20 -0.93
C ASN A 118 -22.73 8.96 -0.13
N VAL A 119 -22.10 7.82 -0.42
CA VAL A 119 -22.25 6.62 0.42
C VAL A 119 -21.92 7.01 1.87
N PRO A 120 -22.64 6.50 2.88
CA PRO A 120 -22.38 6.88 4.28
C PRO A 120 -20.89 6.79 4.63
N GLY A 121 -20.31 7.86 5.17
CA GLY A 121 -18.87 7.97 5.45
C GLY A 121 -18.04 8.64 4.33
N TYR A 122 -18.66 8.99 3.19
CA TYR A 122 -18.03 9.62 2.02
C TYR A 122 -18.78 10.88 1.55
N GLY A 123 -19.64 11.44 2.39
CA GLY A 123 -20.41 12.63 2.07
C GLY A 123 -19.55 13.91 2.07
N PRO A 124 -20.14 15.06 1.72
CA PRO A 124 -19.42 16.34 1.71
C PRO A 124 -18.83 16.73 3.06
N ASP A 125 -19.45 16.31 4.17
CA ASP A 125 -18.95 16.56 5.52
C ASP A 125 -17.75 15.65 5.89
N ASP A 126 -17.66 14.47 5.27
CA ASP A 126 -16.58 13.50 5.49
C ASP A 126 -15.33 13.85 4.65
N VAL A 127 -15.53 14.16 3.36
CA VAL A 127 -14.45 14.53 2.42
C VAL A 127 -14.02 15.99 2.60
N GLY A 128 -14.95 16.85 3.03
CA GLY A 128 -14.71 18.26 3.28
C GLY A 128 -14.77 19.15 2.03
N PRO A 129 -14.36 20.43 2.16
CA PRO A 129 -14.60 21.46 1.14
C PRO A 129 -13.82 21.26 -0.17
N GLN A 130 -12.82 20.37 -0.19
CA GLN A 130 -11.99 20.07 -1.37
C GLN A 130 -12.50 18.86 -2.16
N ARG A 131 -13.71 18.35 -1.86
CA ARG A 131 -14.26 17.14 -2.46
C ARG A 131 -14.15 17.07 -3.99
N ASP A 132 -14.50 18.14 -4.70
CA ASP A 132 -14.48 18.12 -6.17
C ASP A 132 -13.04 18.05 -6.74
N GLU A 133 -12.08 18.67 -6.05
CA GLU A 133 -10.65 18.59 -6.39
C GLU A 133 -10.09 17.20 -6.10
N ILE A 134 -10.41 16.64 -4.93
CA ILE A 134 -10.05 15.28 -4.55
C ILE A 134 -10.61 14.27 -5.55
N LEU A 135 -11.88 14.39 -5.91
CA LEU A 135 -12.52 13.51 -6.89
C LEU A 135 -11.83 13.58 -8.25
N ALA A 136 -11.48 14.79 -8.71
CA ALA A 136 -10.76 14.97 -9.97
C ALA A 136 -9.36 14.32 -9.94
N ILE A 137 -8.63 14.47 -8.84
CA ILE A 137 -7.29 13.85 -8.67
C ILE A 137 -7.41 12.32 -8.62
N LEU A 138 -8.36 11.77 -7.87
CA LEU A 138 -8.56 10.32 -7.80
C LEU A 138 -8.94 9.72 -9.17
N THR A 139 -9.73 10.43 -9.98
CA THR A 139 -10.01 10.01 -11.37
C THR A 139 -8.74 9.99 -12.24
N VAL A 140 -7.80 10.91 -12.02
CA VAL A 140 -6.50 10.88 -12.69
C VAL A 140 -5.70 9.66 -12.24
N HIS A 141 -5.66 9.37 -10.94
CA HIS A 141 -4.93 8.22 -10.39
C HIS A 141 -5.48 6.90 -10.93
N GLN A 142 -6.81 6.69 -10.90
CA GLN A 142 -7.45 5.51 -11.50
C GLN A 142 -7.01 5.30 -12.96
N ALA A 143 -7.01 6.36 -13.78
CA ALA A 143 -6.61 6.28 -15.18
C ALA A 143 -5.10 6.05 -15.36
N GLN A 144 -4.27 6.50 -14.41
CA GLN A 144 -2.83 6.20 -14.39
C GLN A 144 -2.59 4.72 -14.09
N GLU A 145 -3.32 4.13 -13.13
CA GLU A 145 -3.25 2.69 -12.87
C GLU A 145 -3.73 1.84 -14.03
N GLU A 146 -4.74 2.30 -14.79
CA GLU A 146 -5.12 1.63 -16.03
C GLU A 146 -3.96 1.61 -17.04
N LEU A 147 -3.17 2.68 -17.16
CA LEU A 147 -1.99 2.70 -18.06
C LEU A 147 -0.83 1.85 -17.53
N HIS A 148 -0.61 1.82 -16.21
CA HIS A 148 0.38 0.95 -15.59
C HIS A 148 0.03 -0.52 -15.85
N GLU A 149 -1.24 -0.89 -15.68
CA GLU A 149 -1.75 -2.24 -15.94
C GLU A 149 -1.51 -2.63 -17.39
N LEU A 150 -1.93 -1.78 -18.35
CA LEU A 150 -1.79 -2.07 -19.77
C LEU A 150 -0.32 -2.25 -20.18
N ASN A 151 0.59 -1.49 -19.57
CA ASN A 151 2.02 -1.64 -19.81
C ASN A 151 2.52 -2.98 -19.24
N ALA A 152 2.25 -3.26 -17.96
CA ALA A 152 2.70 -4.47 -17.27
C ALA A 152 2.13 -5.74 -17.91
N ASN A 153 0.82 -5.80 -18.14
CA ASN A 153 0.12 -6.93 -18.73
C ASN A 153 0.50 -7.11 -20.21
N GLY A 154 0.77 -6.02 -20.94
CA GLY A 154 1.36 -6.09 -22.28
C GLY A 154 2.77 -6.73 -22.28
N GLY A 155 3.58 -6.44 -21.26
CA GLY A 155 4.86 -7.10 -21.02
C GLY A 155 4.70 -8.58 -20.66
N PHE A 156 3.76 -8.91 -19.77
CA PHE A 156 3.44 -10.28 -19.41
C PHE A 156 2.96 -11.08 -20.63
N PHE A 157 1.97 -10.58 -21.38
CA PHE A 157 1.45 -11.20 -22.60
C PHE A 157 2.56 -11.55 -23.60
N LYS A 158 3.50 -10.62 -23.80
CA LYS A 158 4.65 -10.81 -24.69
C LYS A 158 5.52 -12.00 -24.26
N ASN A 159 5.72 -12.16 -22.96
CA ASN A 159 6.69 -13.09 -22.38
C ASN A 159 6.06 -14.39 -21.84
N SER A 160 4.73 -14.46 -21.76
CA SER A 160 3.95 -15.63 -21.34
C SER A 160 3.45 -16.46 -22.53
N GLY A 161 3.69 -16.05 -23.78
CA GLY A 161 3.14 -16.74 -24.95
C GLY A 161 1.66 -16.42 -25.21
N GLY A 162 1.22 -15.25 -24.77
CA GLY A 162 -0.11 -14.71 -25.07
C GLY A 162 -1.15 -14.87 -23.95
N TYR A 163 -0.73 -15.18 -22.73
CA TYR A 163 -1.61 -15.14 -21.56
C TYR A 163 -1.69 -13.73 -21.00
N THR A 164 -2.85 -13.36 -20.49
CA THR A 164 -3.12 -12.12 -19.78
C THR A 164 -3.37 -12.41 -18.32
N ILE A 165 -2.97 -11.49 -17.46
CA ILE A 165 -3.49 -11.43 -16.10
C ILE A 165 -4.89 -10.84 -16.19
N GLU A 166 -5.87 -11.65 -15.81
CA GLU A 166 -7.27 -11.28 -15.66
C GLU A 166 -7.56 -10.80 -14.24
N PRO A 167 -8.53 -9.88 -14.05
CA PRO A 167 -8.89 -9.37 -12.74
C PRO A 167 -9.58 -10.41 -11.85
N CYS A 168 -9.65 -10.08 -10.58
CA CYS A 168 -10.43 -10.77 -9.57
C CYS A 168 -11.73 -10.00 -9.25
N GLU A 169 -12.55 -10.58 -8.38
CA GLU A 169 -13.56 -9.80 -7.66
C GLU A 169 -12.93 -9.27 -6.36
N TYR A 170 -13.14 -8.00 -6.03
CA TYR A 170 -12.46 -7.32 -4.92
C TYR A 170 -13.42 -6.88 -3.82
N ILE A 171 -12.95 -6.87 -2.58
CA ILE A 171 -13.68 -6.44 -1.39
C ILE A 171 -12.75 -5.57 -0.56
N PHE A 172 -13.11 -4.32 -0.31
CA PHE A 172 -12.29 -3.40 0.48
C PHE A 172 -12.89 -3.19 1.88
N PRO A 173 -12.14 -3.45 2.95
CA PRO A 173 -12.63 -3.46 4.35
C PRO A 173 -12.73 -2.04 4.94
N VAL A 174 -13.21 -1.07 4.18
CA VAL A 174 -13.24 0.35 4.56
C VAL A 174 -14.65 0.91 4.43
N SER A 175 -15.03 1.77 5.37
CA SER A 175 -16.40 2.30 5.47
C SER A 175 -16.47 3.82 5.49
N THR A 176 -15.32 4.50 5.54
CA THR A 176 -15.23 5.96 5.56
C THR A 176 -14.14 6.46 4.62
N PHE A 177 -14.27 7.72 4.19
CA PHE A 177 -13.27 8.38 3.35
C PHE A 177 -11.86 8.28 3.94
N ASN A 178 -11.68 8.59 5.23
CA ASN A 178 -10.36 8.54 5.86
C ASN A 178 -9.80 7.11 5.94
N GLU A 179 -10.65 6.10 6.17
CA GLU A 179 -10.23 4.69 6.14
C GLU A 179 -9.79 4.28 4.72
N SER A 180 -10.48 4.73 3.67
CA SER A 180 -10.04 4.47 2.31
C SER A 180 -8.73 5.16 1.98
N ILE A 181 -8.55 6.43 2.36
CA ILE A 181 -7.30 7.14 2.12
C ILE A 181 -6.13 6.51 2.92
N ALA A 182 -6.38 6.06 4.15
CA ALA A 182 -5.39 5.33 4.94
C ALA A 182 -5.03 3.97 4.30
N LEU A 183 -6.02 3.25 3.77
CA LEU A 183 -5.77 2.02 3.03
C LEU A 183 -4.98 2.28 1.74
N ALA A 184 -5.30 3.35 1.01
CA ALA A 184 -4.57 3.79 -0.19
C ALA A 184 -3.09 4.01 0.12
N ALA A 185 -2.79 4.84 1.13
CA ALA A 185 -1.42 5.07 1.58
C ALA A 185 -0.71 3.76 1.97
N LEU A 186 -1.38 2.89 2.74
CA LEU A 186 -0.79 1.63 3.21
C LEU A 186 -0.38 0.69 2.06
N PHE A 187 -1.27 0.45 1.09
CA PHE A 187 -0.90 -0.44 -0.02
C PHE A 187 0.08 0.22 -0.98
N THR A 188 0.00 1.54 -1.20
CA THR A 188 1.00 2.23 -2.03
C THR A 188 2.38 2.20 -1.39
N ASP A 189 2.50 2.37 -0.06
CA ASP A 189 3.76 2.17 0.67
C ASP A 189 4.31 0.74 0.49
N LEU A 190 3.44 -0.28 0.47
CA LEU A 190 3.81 -1.68 0.23
C LEU A 190 4.32 -1.91 -1.20
N VAL A 191 3.63 -1.35 -2.20
CA VAL A 191 3.99 -1.48 -3.62
C VAL A 191 5.28 -0.74 -3.92
N GLN A 192 5.46 0.48 -3.40
CA GLN A 192 6.72 1.21 -3.49
C GLN A 192 7.90 0.46 -2.84
N GLY A 193 7.65 -0.30 -1.78
CA GLY A 193 8.64 -1.20 -1.20
C GLY A 193 8.94 -2.44 -2.05
N THR A 194 8.01 -2.85 -2.91
CA THR A 194 8.04 -4.07 -3.72
C THR A 194 8.60 -3.86 -5.13
N LEU A 195 8.30 -2.74 -5.78
CA LEU A 195 8.77 -2.46 -7.14
C LEU A 195 10.32 -2.37 -7.28
N PRO A 196 11.09 -1.89 -6.28
CA PRO A 196 12.55 -2.03 -6.28
C PRO A 196 13.03 -3.49 -6.25
N ASP A 197 12.30 -4.40 -5.60
CA ASP A 197 12.58 -5.85 -5.62
C ASP A 197 12.37 -6.41 -7.02
N VAL A 198 11.27 -6.03 -7.69
CA VAL A 198 11.01 -6.34 -9.11
C VAL A 198 12.16 -5.86 -10.02
N GLN A 199 12.63 -4.62 -9.83
CA GLN A 199 13.80 -4.11 -10.58
C GLN A 199 15.08 -4.90 -10.31
N THR A 200 15.25 -5.39 -9.08
CA THR A 200 16.38 -6.23 -8.67
C THR A 200 16.33 -7.58 -9.38
N THR A 201 15.16 -8.22 -9.44
CA THR A 201 14.95 -9.44 -10.23
C THR A 201 15.28 -9.22 -11.71
N PHE A 202 14.80 -8.14 -12.32
CA PHE A 202 15.13 -7.81 -13.71
C PHE A 202 16.64 -7.63 -13.91
N GLY A 203 17.31 -6.95 -12.99
CA GLY A 203 18.76 -6.79 -13.01
C GLY A 203 19.51 -8.11 -12.91
N ALA A 204 19.12 -8.97 -11.97
CA ALA A 204 19.72 -10.29 -11.75
C ALA A 204 19.56 -11.21 -12.97
N ASN A 205 18.42 -11.13 -13.64
CA ASN A 205 18.10 -11.91 -14.84
C ASN A 205 18.59 -11.30 -16.15
N GLN A 206 19.28 -10.15 -16.10
CA GLN A 206 19.74 -9.39 -17.28
C GLN A 206 18.61 -8.85 -18.18
N ASP A 207 17.39 -8.73 -17.65
CA ASP A 207 16.20 -8.19 -18.31
C ASP A 207 16.12 -6.66 -18.17
N VAL A 208 17.26 -5.98 -18.39
CA VAL A 208 17.46 -4.55 -18.12
C VAL A 208 16.52 -3.61 -18.87
N GLY A 209 15.88 -4.09 -19.94
CA GLY A 209 14.88 -3.36 -20.72
C GLY A 209 13.61 -3.04 -19.94
N LEU A 210 13.33 -3.78 -18.85
CA LEU A 210 12.14 -3.61 -18.02
C LEU A 210 12.33 -2.63 -16.86
N ILE A 211 13.57 -2.44 -16.40
CA ILE A 211 13.90 -1.66 -15.20
C ILE A 211 13.38 -0.21 -15.30
N ARG A 212 13.54 0.43 -16.47
CA ARG A 212 13.17 1.84 -16.61
C ARG A 212 11.66 2.05 -16.54
N GLY A 213 10.85 1.13 -17.08
CA GLY A 213 9.39 1.24 -17.02
C GLY A 213 8.92 1.26 -15.57
N VAL A 214 9.29 0.24 -14.80
CA VAL A 214 8.97 0.15 -13.37
C VAL A 214 9.53 1.33 -12.57
N GLY A 215 10.73 1.81 -12.90
CA GLY A 215 11.33 2.96 -12.20
C GLY A 215 10.56 4.27 -12.39
N LEU A 216 9.82 4.43 -13.49
CA LEU A 216 8.94 5.58 -13.71
C LEU A 216 7.64 5.43 -12.91
N VAL A 217 7.11 4.20 -12.81
CA VAL A 217 5.92 3.89 -12.00
C VAL A 217 6.19 4.18 -10.52
N ILE A 218 7.33 3.74 -9.97
CA ILE A 218 7.72 4.06 -8.58
C ILE A 218 7.67 5.56 -8.29
N GLY A 219 8.18 6.39 -9.20
CA GLY A 219 8.18 7.84 -9.04
C GLY A 219 6.78 8.42 -9.04
N GLN A 220 5.89 7.87 -9.88
CA GLN A 220 4.50 8.29 -10.00
C GLN A 220 3.70 7.86 -8.76
N GLU A 221 3.83 6.61 -8.31
CA GLU A 221 3.19 6.12 -7.07
C GLU A 221 3.63 6.94 -5.85
N GLY A 222 4.89 7.40 -5.83
CA GLY A 222 5.41 8.33 -4.82
C GLY A 222 4.64 9.66 -4.75
N GLU A 223 4.21 10.19 -5.89
CA GLU A 223 3.40 11.42 -5.94
C GLU A 223 1.98 11.16 -5.42
N GLN A 224 1.41 9.99 -5.72
CA GLN A 224 0.09 9.60 -5.24
C GLN A 224 0.06 9.39 -3.73
N ASP A 225 1.02 8.63 -3.20
CA ASP A 225 1.16 8.39 -1.77
C ASP A 225 1.30 9.72 -1.01
N GLY A 226 2.14 10.63 -1.52
CA GLY A 226 2.27 11.97 -0.95
C GLY A 226 0.95 12.74 -0.88
N PHE A 227 0.08 12.57 -1.88
CA PHE A 227 -1.27 13.13 -1.87
C PHE A 227 -2.15 12.47 -0.79
N TYR A 228 -2.19 11.14 -0.69
CA TYR A 228 -2.97 10.41 0.32
C TYR A 228 -2.54 10.78 1.74
N ARG A 229 -1.23 10.78 1.99
CA ARG A 229 -0.64 11.20 3.26
C ARG A 229 -1.00 12.65 3.59
N GLY A 230 -0.99 13.54 2.61
CA GLY A 230 -1.43 14.93 2.77
C GLY A 230 -2.89 15.06 3.22
N LEU A 231 -3.80 14.27 2.64
CA LEU A 231 -5.20 14.23 3.03
C LEU A 231 -5.39 13.75 4.48
N LEU A 232 -4.52 12.87 4.97
CA LEU A 232 -4.50 12.37 6.36
C LEU A 232 -3.80 13.33 7.34
N GLY A 233 -3.28 14.47 6.87
CA GLY A 233 -2.50 15.40 7.70
C GLY A 233 -1.10 14.88 8.07
N LEU A 234 -0.60 13.90 7.33
CA LEU A 234 0.75 13.35 7.46
C LEU A 234 1.71 14.10 6.54
N ALA A 235 3.02 13.92 6.77
CA ALA A 235 4.04 14.44 5.87
C ALA A 235 3.92 13.71 4.51
N PRO A 236 3.83 14.43 3.36
CA PRO A 236 3.74 13.79 2.05
C PRO A 236 4.90 12.85 1.75
N ALA A 237 6.13 13.28 2.05
CA ALA A 237 7.26 12.36 2.11
C ALA A 237 7.31 11.74 3.50
N GLY A 238 6.84 10.49 3.63
CA GLY A 238 6.77 9.79 4.92
C GLY A 238 8.16 9.52 5.52
N LEU A 239 9.08 9.01 4.71
CA LEU A 239 10.40 8.56 5.13
C LEU A 239 11.49 8.93 4.11
N PRO A 240 12.76 9.05 4.53
CA PRO A 240 13.87 9.19 3.59
C PRO A 240 14.16 7.90 2.82
N PHE A 241 13.84 6.74 3.40
CA PHE A 241 13.92 5.42 2.80
C PHE A 241 12.72 4.61 3.26
N ASN A 242 11.86 4.24 2.31
CA ASN A 242 10.64 3.48 2.59
C ASN A 242 10.98 2.04 2.99
N THR A 243 9.97 1.34 3.52
CA THR A 243 10.11 -0.06 3.94
C THR A 243 10.35 -0.95 2.74
N GLN A 244 11.45 -1.70 2.75
CA GLN A 244 11.69 -2.72 1.75
C GLN A 244 10.66 -3.86 1.87
N SER A 245 10.16 -4.35 0.74
CA SER A 245 9.20 -5.45 0.66
C SER A 245 9.67 -6.47 -0.39
N ALA A 246 9.01 -7.62 -0.41
CA ALA A 246 9.19 -8.66 -1.42
C ALA A 246 7.88 -8.86 -2.19
N VAL A 247 7.98 -9.29 -3.45
CA VAL A 247 6.81 -9.55 -4.31
C VAL A 247 5.82 -10.52 -3.64
N ASP A 248 6.32 -11.54 -2.94
CA ASP A 248 5.50 -12.51 -2.21
C ASP A 248 4.64 -11.88 -1.11
N PHE A 249 5.11 -10.81 -0.45
CA PHE A 249 4.34 -10.12 0.59
C PHE A 249 3.20 -9.32 -0.02
N ALA A 250 3.47 -8.51 -1.05
CA ALA A 250 2.42 -7.75 -1.71
C ALA A 250 1.37 -8.66 -2.36
N PHE A 251 1.82 -9.73 -3.03
CA PHE A 251 0.93 -10.75 -3.58
C PHE A 251 0.04 -11.39 -2.51
N SER A 252 0.64 -11.87 -1.41
CA SER A 252 -0.11 -12.47 -0.31
C SER A 252 -1.09 -11.47 0.33
N ALA A 253 -0.66 -10.23 0.56
CA ALA A 253 -1.49 -9.18 1.15
C ALA A 253 -2.77 -8.93 0.33
N ILE A 254 -2.62 -8.77 -0.99
CA ILE A 254 -3.75 -8.50 -1.89
C ILE A 254 -4.71 -9.69 -1.96
N VAL A 255 -4.18 -10.90 -2.11
CA VAL A 255 -4.98 -12.13 -2.21
C VAL A 255 -5.73 -12.42 -0.91
N GLN A 256 -5.11 -12.19 0.25
CA GLN A 256 -5.72 -12.49 1.54
C GLN A 256 -6.70 -11.40 2.00
N SER A 257 -6.41 -10.13 1.73
CA SER A 257 -7.13 -9.00 2.35
C SER A 257 -8.21 -8.39 1.48
N PHE A 258 -8.03 -8.43 0.15
CA PHE A 258 -8.86 -7.64 -0.78
C PHE A 258 -9.52 -8.44 -1.87
N THR A 259 -9.17 -9.72 -2.01
CA THR A 259 -9.71 -10.59 -3.05
C THR A 259 -10.84 -11.43 -2.49
N LYS A 260 -11.97 -11.49 -3.20
CA LYS A 260 -13.03 -12.46 -2.89
C LYS A 260 -12.53 -13.88 -3.16
N PRO A 261 -12.56 -14.80 -2.17
CA PRO A 261 -12.03 -16.14 -2.33
C PRO A 261 -12.60 -16.89 -3.54
N GLY A 262 -11.72 -17.43 -4.37
CA GLY A 262 -12.08 -18.21 -5.56
C GLY A 262 -12.43 -17.41 -6.82
N SER A 263 -12.36 -16.07 -6.77
CA SER A 263 -12.66 -15.21 -7.94
C SER A 263 -11.50 -15.08 -8.94
N CYS A 264 -10.25 -15.11 -8.46
CA CYS A 264 -9.07 -14.91 -9.28
C CYS A 264 -8.69 -16.13 -10.13
N LYS A 265 -8.79 -16.03 -11.45
CA LYS A 265 -8.33 -17.08 -12.37
C LYS A 265 -6.83 -17.03 -12.63
N SER A 266 -6.20 -15.87 -12.44
CA SER A 266 -4.81 -15.62 -12.82
C SER A 266 -3.78 -16.09 -11.79
N LEU A 267 -4.20 -16.46 -10.57
CA LEU A 267 -3.27 -16.86 -9.50
C LEU A 267 -2.43 -18.07 -9.91
N ASP A 268 -3.04 -19.05 -10.58
CA ASP A 268 -2.33 -20.25 -11.06
C ASP A 268 -1.15 -19.89 -11.98
N LEU A 269 -1.29 -18.83 -12.80
CA LEU A 269 -0.23 -18.37 -13.70
C LEU A 269 0.98 -17.80 -12.95
N LEU A 270 0.76 -17.21 -11.77
CA LEU A 270 1.79 -16.58 -10.95
C LEU A 270 2.43 -17.55 -9.94
N GLN A 271 1.71 -18.61 -9.57
CA GLN A 271 2.14 -19.56 -8.54
C GLN A 271 2.71 -20.85 -9.12
N HIS A 272 2.32 -21.23 -10.34
CA HIS A 272 2.62 -22.55 -10.91
C HIS A 272 3.22 -22.53 -12.32
N PRO A 273 3.91 -23.61 -12.75
CA PRO A 273 4.39 -23.74 -14.12
C PRO A 273 3.24 -23.58 -15.14
N PRO A 274 3.50 -23.00 -16.33
CA PRO A 274 4.82 -22.92 -16.97
C PRO A 274 5.59 -21.61 -16.74
N PHE A 275 5.04 -20.62 -16.04
CA PHE A 275 5.70 -19.32 -15.85
C PHE A 275 6.46 -19.27 -14.53
N ALA A 276 5.89 -19.86 -13.48
CA ALA A 276 6.50 -20.02 -12.18
C ALA A 276 7.30 -21.34 -12.07
N THR A 277 8.33 -21.52 -12.90
CA THR A 277 9.12 -22.78 -12.95
C THR A 277 10.12 -22.96 -11.81
N SER A 278 10.45 -21.88 -11.10
CA SER A 278 11.49 -21.84 -10.06
C SER A 278 10.93 -21.47 -8.69
N GLY A 279 9.69 -21.90 -8.40
CA GLY A 279 8.96 -21.56 -7.18
C GLY A 279 8.29 -20.20 -7.33
N GLY A 280 7.12 -20.17 -7.97
CA GLY A 280 6.32 -18.95 -8.16
C GLY A 280 5.93 -18.24 -6.87
N LEU A 281 5.04 -17.25 -7.00
CA LEU A 281 4.69 -16.42 -5.86
C LEU A 281 4.10 -17.23 -4.72
N SER A 282 4.63 -16.98 -3.53
CA SER A 282 4.21 -17.64 -2.31
C SER A 282 2.92 -17.00 -1.80
N LEU A 283 1.86 -17.79 -1.64
CA LEU A 283 0.70 -17.41 -0.83
C LEU A 283 0.91 -17.98 0.56
N PHE A 284 1.23 -17.11 1.52
CA PHE A 284 1.44 -17.51 2.92
C PHE A 284 0.12 -17.82 3.63
N ASP A 285 0.21 -18.44 4.80
CA ASP A 285 -0.93 -18.50 5.72
C ASP A 285 -1.22 -17.10 6.27
N THR A 286 -2.48 -16.82 6.63
CA THR A 286 -2.86 -15.46 7.07
C THR A 286 -2.27 -15.12 8.43
N LEU A 287 -1.93 -13.85 8.63
CA LEU A 287 -1.55 -13.31 9.93
C LEU A 287 -2.38 -12.06 10.20
N SER A 288 -3.07 -12.03 11.33
CA SER A 288 -3.74 -10.84 11.83
C SER A 288 -3.38 -10.56 13.28
N THR A 289 -3.87 -9.46 13.83
CA THR A 289 -3.64 -9.12 15.24
C THR A 289 -4.95 -8.81 15.94
N THR A 290 -5.06 -9.20 17.20
CA THR A 290 -6.13 -8.76 18.10
C THR A 290 -5.68 -7.60 18.99
N THR A 291 -4.40 -7.23 18.90
CA THR A 291 -3.83 -6.11 19.63
C THR A 291 -4.01 -4.85 18.81
N ASP A 292 -4.65 -3.84 19.40
CA ASP A 292 -4.73 -2.52 18.78
C ASP A 292 -3.34 -1.86 18.81
N LEU A 293 -2.66 -1.87 17.65
CA LEU A 293 -1.39 -1.19 17.46
C LEU A 293 -1.57 0.32 17.23
N GLY A 294 -2.82 0.78 17.07
CA GLY A 294 -3.21 2.16 16.84
C GLY A 294 -2.44 2.84 15.70
N ASN A 295 -2.49 4.18 15.70
CA ASN A 295 -1.61 5.01 14.89
C ASN A 295 -0.20 5.07 15.52
N GLY A 296 0.57 3.99 15.41
CA GLY A 296 2.00 4.05 15.69
C GLY A 296 2.41 4.18 17.16
N LYS A 297 1.78 3.42 18.07
CA LYS A 297 2.44 3.24 19.38
C LYS A 297 3.65 2.33 19.20
N ALA A 298 4.81 2.94 19.17
CA ALA A 298 6.09 2.25 19.05
C ALA A 298 6.41 1.35 20.28
N ASP A 299 5.71 1.53 21.41
CA ASP A 299 5.87 0.73 22.64
C ASP A 299 4.62 -0.10 22.95
N VAL A 300 4.49 -1.24 22.26
CA VAL A 300 3.49 -2.25 22.58
C VAL A 300 4.20 -3.57 22.89
N THR A 301 4.23 -3.93 24.17
CA THR A 301 4.72 -5.24 24.61
C THR A 301 3.61 -6.29 24.54
N GLY A 302 3.96 -7.52 24.20
CA GLY A 302 3.01 -8.64 24.19
C GLY A 302 1.92 -8.53 23.12
N VAL A 303 2.27 -8.07 21.92
CA VAL A 303 1.39 -8.08 20.74
C VAL A 303 0.98 -9.51 20.43
N VAL A 304 -0.33 -9.74 20.34
CA VAL A 304 -0.93 -11.03 20.00
C VAL A 304 -1.29 -11.04 18.53
N PHE A 305 -0.59 -11.89 17.78
CA PHE A 305 -0.91 -12.22 16.41
C PHE A 305 -1.68 -13.55 16.35
N SER A 306 -2.58 -13.64 15.38
CA SER A 306 -3.41 -14.81 15.10
C SER A 306 -3.09 -15.31 13.69
N GLY A 307 -2.57 -16.52 13.60
CA GLY A 307 -2.26 -17.20 12.34
C GLY A 307 -3.35 -18.21 11.98
N THR A 308 -3.88 -18.11 10.77
CA THR A 308 -4.86 -19.08 10.23
C THR A 308 -4.35 -19.69 8.94
N PRO A 309 -4.20 -21.03 8.87
CA PRO A 309 -3.79 -21.71 7.65
C PRO A 309 -4.77 -21.47 6.50
N VAL A 310 -4.25 -21.01 5.36
CA VAL A 310 -5.04 -20.75 4.14
C VAL A 310 -5.30 -22.04 3.38
N GLN A 311 -4.43 -23.05 3.52
CA GLN A 311 -4.57 -24.33 2.83
C GLN A 311 -5.37 -25.34 3.67
N VAL A 312 -6.52 -25.79 3.14
CA VAL A 312 -7.34 -26.86 3.75
C VAL A 312 -6.67 -28.22 3.50
N VAL A 313 -5.72 -28.59 4.36
CA VAL A 313 -5.13 -29.93 4.33
C VAL A 313 -6.05 -30.96 5.01
N ALA A 314 -6.06 -32.18 4.46
CA ALA A 314 -6.86 -33.32 4.96
C ALA A 314 -6.50 -33.79 6.40
N ALA A 315 -5.47 -33.19 7.03
CA ALA A 315 -5.08 -33.40 8.42
C ALA A 315 -4.66 -32.08 9.09
N PRO A 316 -5.63 -31.17 9.39
CA PRO A 316 -5.34 -29.82 9.89
C PRO A 316 -4.47 -29.83 11.14
N SER A 317 -4.71 -30.76 12.06
CA SER A 317 -3.96 -30.84 13.32
C SER A 317 -2.49 -31.24 13.15
N ALA A 318 -2.15 -32.12 12.20
CA ALA A 318 -0.76 -32.52 11.96
C ALA A 318 0.04 -31.42 11.25
N HIS A 319 -0.59 -30.73 10.32
CA HIS A 319 0.00 -29.58 9.62
C HIS A 319 0.21 -28.40 10.57
N VAL A 320 -0.80 -28.05 11.36
CA VAL A 320 -0.69 -26.99 12.37
C VAL A 320 0.38 -27.32 13.42
N ASN A 321 0.49 -28.58 13.86
CA ASN A 321 1.59 -28.99 14.75
C ASN A 321 2.97 -28.84 14.11
N SER A 322 3.12 -29.12 12.80
CA SER A 322 4.38 -28.87 12.07
C SER A 322 4.68 -27.38 12.01
N LEU A 323 3.68 -26.57 11.64
CA LEU A 323 3.81 -25.12 11.56
C LEU A 323 4.21 -24.53 12.91
N ILE A 324 3.55 -24.90 14.02
CA ILE A 324 3.92 -24.45 15.38
C ILE A 324 5.34 -24.86 15.74
N SER A 325 5.80 -26.03 15.32
CA SER A 325 7.16 -26.49 15.62
C SER A 325 8.25 -25.72 14.84
N GLU A 326 7.89 -25.15 13.69
CA GLU A 326 8.78 -24.41 12.79
C GLU A 326 8.71 -22.88 13.01
N ALA A 327 7.52 -22.36 13.27
CA ALA A 327 7.14 -20.96 13.36
C ALA A 327 7.31 -20.42 14.79
N GLN A 328 8.50 -19.94 15.11
CA GLN A 328 8.90 -19.58 16.48
C GLN A 328 9.33 -18.12 16.65
N CYS A 329 9.36 -17.36 15.56
CA CYS A 329 9.83 -15.98 15.59
C CYS A 329 8.87 -15.09 14.79
N ILE A 330 8.72 -13.85 15.25
CA ILE A 330 8.17 -12.76 14.42
C ILE A 330 9.36 -11.99 13.85
N THR A 331 9.34 -11.75 12.56
CA THR A 331 10.28 -10.86 11.89
C THR A 331 9.54 -9.62 11.40
N TYR A 332 10.12 -8.46 11.68
CA TYR A 332 9.60 -7.16 11.27
C TYR A 332 10.51 -6.55 10.21
N LEU A 333 9.91 -6.00 9.16
CA LEU A 333 10.55 -5.12 8.18
C LEU A 333 10.04 -3.70 8.40
N ASN A 334 10.95 -2.74 8.46
CA ASN A 334 10.63 -1.32 8.51
C ASN A 334 11.79 -0.51 7.92
N GLN A 335 11.46 0.47 7.06
CA GLN A 335 12.43 1.25 6.30
C GLN A 335 13.39 0.36 5.49
N ALA A 336 14.50 0.91 5.01
CA ALA A 336 15.60 0.15 4.42
C ALA A 336 16.58 -0.41 5.48
N ASN A 337 16.08 -0.72 6.68
CA ASN A 337 16.88 -1.30 7.77
C ASN A 337 16.98 -2.83 7.63
N ALA A 338 17.94 -3.42 8.34
CA ALA A 338 18.02 -4.87 8.46
C ALA A 338 16.76 -5.41 9.16
N PRO A 339 16.19 -6.55 8.71
CA PRO A 339 15.04 -7.16 9.36
C PRO A 339 15.30 -7.47 10.84
N VAL A 340 14.30 -7.27 11.69
CA VAL A 340 14.40 -7.49 13.14
C VAL A 340 13.57 -8.68 13.55
N THR A 341 14.22 -9.71 14.10
CA THR A 341 13.57 -10.96 14.50
C THR A 341 13.51 -11.08 16.03
N VAL A 342 12.32 -11.37 16.55
CA VAL A 342 12.06 -11.53 18.00
C VAL A 342 11.40 -12.88 18.28
N SER A 343 11.59 -13.37 19.51
CA SER A 343 10.97 -14.61 19.97
C SER A 343 9.47 -14.48 20.18
N THR A 344 8.73 -15.53 19.86
CA THR A 344 7.32 -15.65 20.19
C THR A 344 7.08 -16.63 21.34
N THR A 345 6.00 -16.43 22.08
CA THR A 345 5.32 -17.53 22.75
C THR A 345 4.13 -17.97 21.92
N THR A 346 4.06 -19.26 21.60
CA THR A 346 3.03 -19.81 20.71
C THR A 346 1.98 -20.59 21.50
N LYS A 347 0.70 -20.38 21.19
CA LYS A 347 -0.43 -21.15 21.69
C LYS A 347 -1.31 -21.58 20.53
N GLN A 348 -1.95 -22.74 20.65
CA GLN A 348 -2.94 -23.19 19.68
C GLN A 348 -4.30 -23.27 20.36
N ASP A 349 -5.33 -22.77 19.69
CA ASP A 349 -6.71 -22.91 20.15
C ASP A 349 -7.36 -24.21 19.65
N SER A 350 -8.62 -24.44 20.02
CA SER A 350 -9.36 -25.64 19.58
C SER A 350 -9.78 -25.63 18.10
N ASN A 351 -9.68 -24.49 17.42
CA ASN A 351 -10.13 -24.26 16.04
C ASN A 351 -8.97 -24.28 15.04
N ALA A 352 -7.78 -24.70 15.46
CA ALA A 352 -6.57 -24.70 14.65
C ALA A 352 -6.03 -23.31 14.29
N VAL A 353 -6.47 -22.27 15.01
CA VAL A 353 -5.86 -20.95 15.02
C VAL A 353 -4.62 -21.00 15.92
N VAL A 354 -3.54 -20.37 15.47
CA VAL A 354 -2.27 -20.29 16.20
C VAL A 354 -2.06 -18.87 16.68
N GLU A 355 -1.99 -18.67 17.99
CA GLU A 355 -1.64 -17.38 18.59
C GLU A 355 -0.13 -17.29 18.78
N PHE A 356 0.47 -16.19 18.31
CA PHE A 356 1.85 -15.81 18.54
C PHE A 356 1.88 -14.54 19.37
N THR A 357 2.46 -14.58 20.57
CA THR A 357 2.72 -13.37 21.35
C THR A 357 4.17 -12.97 21.22
N ALA A 358 4.44 -11.75 20.77
CA ALA A 358 5.78 -11.19 20.62
C ALA A 358 5.82 -9.73 21.07
N ASP A 359 7.01 -9.25 21.42
CA ASP A 359 7.22 -7.82 21.63
C ASP A 359 7.33 -7.09 20.29
N PHE A 360 6.78 -5.88 20.24
CA PHE A 360 6.98 -4.99 19.10
C PHE A 360 8.16 -4.05 19.39
N PRO A 361 9.27 -4.14 18.63
CA PRO A 361 10.50 -3.41 18.94
C PRO A 361 10.47 -1.95 18.44
N GLY A 362 9.29 -1.38 18.20
CA GLY A 362 9.11 -0.11 17.51
C GLY A 362 9.90 1.05 18.11
N GLU A 363 9.86 1.24 19.43
CA GLU A 363 10.62 2.31 20.09
C GLU A 363 12.12 2.02 20.08
N THR A 364 12.52 0.77 20.34
CA THR A 364 13.94 0.41 20.43
C THR A 364 14.65 0.43 19.08
N GLN A 365 13.90 0.41 17.98
CA GLN A 365 14.39 0.39 16.61
C GLN A 365 13.97 1.64 15.82
N ASP A 366 13.33 2.62 16.47
CA ASP A 366 12.82 3.85 15.85
C ASP A 366 11.96 3.59 14.60
N PHE A 367 11.03 2.63 14.69
CA PHE A 367 10.15 2.30 13.57
C PHE A 367 9.22 3.46 13.22
N SER A 368 9.06 3.69 11.92
CA SER A 368 8.19 4.73 11.36
C SER A 368 7.77 4.35 9.94
N GLY A 369 6.60 4.78 9.49
CA GLY A 369 5.97 4.37 8.22
C GLY A 369 5.50 2.91 8.24
N LEU A 370 5.41 2.30 7.06
CA LEU A 370 5.00 0.91 6.89
C LEU A 370 5.83 -0.06 7.73
N VAL A 371 5.17 -0.94 8.45
CA VAL A 371 5.77 -2.11 9.09
C VAL A 371 5.13 -3.37 8.53
N ILE A 372 5.97 -4.31 8.11
CA ILE A 372 5.55 -5.65 7.68
C ILE A 372 5.95 -6.63 8.78
N ALA A 373 4.98 -7.27 9.42
CA ALA A 373 5.20 -8.33 10.39
C ALA A 373 4.88 -9.69 9.77
N VAL A 374 5.77 -10.66 9.96
CA VAL A 374 5.60 -12.03 9.49
C VAL A 374 6.05 -13.02 10.55
N VAL A 375 5.45 -14.20 10.56
CA VAL A 375 5.95 -15.33 11.34
C VAL A 375 6.93 -16.12 10.48
N THR A 376 8.18 -16.20 10.91
CA THR A 376 9.26 -16.88 10.19
C THR A 376 9.69 -18.18 10.87
N GLN A 377 10.21 -19.11 10.08
CA GLN A 377 10.81 -20.33 10.58
C GLN A 377 12.16 -20.08 11.26
N SER A 378 12.40 -20.74 12.40
CA SER A 378 13.78 -20.86 12.94
C SER A 378 14.55 -21.94 12.17
N ALA A 379 15.81 -21.67 11.81
CA ALA A 379 16.60 -22.48 10.87
C ALA A 379 17.03 -23.88 11.39
N GLY A 380 16.06 -24.74 11.75
CA GLY A 380 16.25 -26.17 11.91
C GLY A 380 16.77 -26.64 13.26
N LYS A 381 16.98 -25.75 14.23
CA LYS A 381 17.07 -26.05 15.66
C LYS A 381 16.41 -24.90 16.41
N GLN A 382 16.06 -25.15 17.67
CA GLN A 382 15.54 -24.21 18.66
C GLN A 382 16.58 -23.10 18.93
N GLU A 383 16.94 -22.37 17.88
CA GLU A 383 17.88 -21.27 17.89
C GLU A 383 17.14 -20.05 18.42
N ASP A 384 17.83 -19.32 19.28
CA ASP A 384 17.38 -18.04 19.79
C ASP A 384 17.02 -17.15 18.59
N CYS A 385 15.77 -16.67 18.51
CA CYS A 385 15.33 -15.79 17.43
C CYS A 385 16.25 -14.57 17.28
N ALA A 386 16.93 -14.16 18.35
CA ALA A 386 17.92 -13.09 18.34
C ALA A 386 19.19 -13.40 17.51
N THR A 387 19.44 -14.66 17.11
CA THR A 387 20.58 -15.04 16.25
C THR A 387 20.21 -15.17 14.78
N ILE A 388 18.93 -15.11 14.44
CA ILE A 388 18.47 -15.12 13.06
C ILE A 388 18.75 -13.75 12.46
N VAL A 389 19.48 -13.75 11.34
CA VAL A 389 19.78 -12.54 10.58
C VAL A 389 19.38 -12.81 9.15
N PHE A 390 18.43 -12.02 8.65
CA PHE A 390 18.07 -11.98 7.24
C PHE A 390 18.77 -10.80 6.58
N ALA A 391 19.21 -10.98 5.35
CA ALA A 391 19.86 -9.91 4.59
C ALA A 391 18.86 -8.85 4.10
N ASP A 392 17.69 -9.30 3.63
CA ASP A 392 16.70 -8.49 2.94
C ASP A 392 15.28 -9.07 3.05
N ALA A 393 14.30 -8.40 2.46
CA ALA A 393 12.91 -8.83 2.46
C ALA A 393 12.69 -10.18 1.74
N SER A 394 13.48 -10.48 0.71
CA SER A 394 13.36 -11.73 -0.07
C SER A 394 13.78 -12.95 0.76
N GLU A 395 14.85 -12.84 1.57
CA GLU A 395 15.22 -13.89 2.53
C GLU A 395 14.16 -14.08 3.62
N VAL A 396 13.54 -12.98 4.09
CA VAL A 396 12.43 -13.05 5.05
C VAL A 396 11.23 -13.76 4.43
N ALA A 397 10.86 -13.42 3.18
CA ALA A 397 9.76 -14.06 2.46
C ALA A 397 9.99 -15.58 2.31
N ALA A 398 11.20 -15.99 1.93
CA ALA A 398 11.57 -17.41 1.83
C ALA A 398 11.46 -18.17 3.16
N ALA A 399 11.60 -17.49 4.30
CA ALA A 399 11.45 -18.06 5.64
C ALA A 399 10.04 -17.93 6.23
N THR A 400 9.13 -17.22 5.56
CA THR A 400 7.80 -16.87 6.09
C THR A 400 6.86 -18.08 6.08
N LYS A 401 6.06 -18.19 7.13
CA LYS A 401 4.99 -19.18 7.30
C LYS A 401 3.62 -18.52 7.37
N PHE A 402 3.49 -17.46 8.17
CA PHE A 402 2.28 -16.66 8.27
C PHE A 402 2.58 -15.19 7.96
N GLY A 403 1.74 -14.56 7.15
CA GLY A 403 1.83 -13.14 6.85
C GLY A 403 1.38 -12.76 5.43
N PRO A 404 1.70 -11.52 5.02
CA PRO A 404 2.15 -10.44 5.89
C PRO A 404 0.99 -9.85 6.71
N PHE A 405 1.32 -9.36 7.91
CA PHE A 405 0.48 -8.40 8.61
C PHE A 405 1.06 -6.99 8.40
N LEU A 406 0.25 -6.06 7.91
CA LEU A 406 0.66 -4.73 7.50
C LEU A 406 0.06 -3.67 8.43
N PHE A 407 0.88 -2.71 8.86
CA PHE A 407 0.40 -1.57 9.64
C PHE A 407 1.36 -0.38 9.52
N GLU A 408 0.86 0.79 9.86
CA GLU A 408 1.59 2.06 9.78
C GLU A 408 2.01 2.57 11.17
N VAL A 409 3.25 3.02 11.29
CA VAL A 409 3.74 3.78 12.46
C VAL A 409 3.97 5.23 12.04
N ASN A 410 2.93 6.06 12.15
CA ASN A 410 3.00 7.44 11.67
C ASN A 410 3.12 8.47 12.80
N ASN A 411 3.93 9.50 12.56
CA ASN A 411 3.98 10.71 13.37
C ASN A 411 3.18 11.82 12.68
N ALA A 412 2.27 12.47 13.40
CA ALA A 412 1.48 13.56 12.82
C ALA A 412 2.36 14.79 12.58
N VAL A 413 2.07 15.57 11.53
CA VAL A 413 2.81 16.82 11.26
C VAL A 413 2.67 17.82 12.42
N SER A 414 1.55 17.78 13.15
CA SER A 414 1.35 18.55 14.38
C SER A 414 2.42 18.28 15.43
N ASP A 415 2.91 17.05 15.50
CA ASP A 415 3.88 16.64 16.52
C ASP A 415 5.25 17.24 16.20
N LEU A 416 5.61 17.32 14.92
CA LEU A 416 6.82 17.99 14.44
C LEU A 416 6.84 19.49 14.79
N LEU A 417 5.69 20.16 14.74
CA LEU A 417 5.58 21.58 15.06
C LEU A 417 5.61 21.85 16.58
N SER A 418 5.10 20.91 17.37
CA SER A 418 5.01 21.04 18.84
C SER A 418 6.37 20.85 19.56
N GLY A 419 7.29 20.08 18.96
CA GLY A 419 8.62 19.77 19.51
C GLY A 419 9.61 20.95 19.62
N SER A 420 9.22 22.15 19.19
CA SER A 420 10.08 23.35 19.24
C SER A 420 9.99 24.17 20.54
N SER A 421 9.17 23.78 21.52
CA SER A 421 8.87 24.60 22.71
C SER A 421 9.44 24.12 24.06
N SER A 422 10.15 22.99 24.12
CA SER A 422 10.73 22.47 25.37
C SER A 422 12.26 22.50 25.41
N SER A 423 12.86 23.63 25.02
CA SER A 423 14.24 23.92 25.46
C SER A 423 14.24 24.53 26.85
N SER A 424 14.93 23.85 27.75
CA SER A 424 15.12 24.14 29.16
C SER A 424 15.69 25.55 29.38
N SER A 425 14.85 26.46 29.88
CA SER A 425 15.32 27.70 30.50
C SER A 425 15.92 27.39 31.88
N SER A 426 17.19 27.02 31.89
CA SER A 426 18.02 27.13 33.10
C SER A 426 18.29 28.62 33.37
N SER A 427 17.32 29.28 34.00
CA SER A 427 17.51 30.64 34.50
C SER A 427 18.29 30.59 35.82
N SER A 428 19.54 31.02 35.76
CA SER A 428 20.33 31.39 36.93
C SER A 428 19.63 32.55 37.65
N SER A 429 19.29 32.32 38.91
CA SER A 429 18.72 33.32 39.82
C SER A 429 19.68 34.50 40.02
N MET A 430 19.28 35.69 39.58
CA MET A 430 19.71 36.94 40.18
C MET A 430 18.55 37.59 40.92
N ASP A 431 18.85 37.91 42.16
CA ASP A 431 18.02 38.48 43.20
C ASP A 431 17.65 39.94 42.87
N SER A 432 16.36 40.30 42.92
CA SER A 432 15.91 41.61 43.41
C SER A 432 14.37 41.72 43.49
N SER A 433 13.94 41.96 44.72
CA SER A 433 12.67 42.49 45.21
C SER A 433 11.95 43.53 44.33
N SER A 434 10.61 43.42 44.20
CA SER A 434 9.61 44.39 44.75
C SER A 434 8.28 44.46 43.94
N THR A 435 7.16 44.18 44.64
CA THR A 435 5.82 44.81 44.55
C THR A 435 4.83 44.52 43.40
N THR A 436 3.80 43.73 43.74
CA THR A 436 2.33 43.96 43.63
C THR A 436 1.72 44.67 42.39
N MET A 437 0.88 43.97 41.62
CA MET A 437 -0.60 44.16 41.58
C MET A 437 -1.31 43.23 40.59
N MET A 438 -2.49 42.78 41.00
CA MET A 438 -3.49 42.02 40.24
C MET A 438 -4.02 42.83 39.04
N HIS A 439 -4.26 42.15 37.91
CA HIS A 439 -5.57 42.21 37.26
C HIS A 439 -5.79 41.04 36.30
N ASP A 440 -6.94 40.42 36.52
CA ASP A 440 -7.63 39.39 35.76
C ASP A 440 -8.16 39.95 34.42
N SER A 441 -8.00 39.22 33.31
CA SER A 441 -8.98 39.19 32.22
C SER A 441 -8.73 38.00 31.26
N SER A 442 -9.59 37.01 31.42
CA SER A 442 -10.00 35.96 30.47
C SER A 442 -9.80 36.25 28.97
N SER A 443 -9.07 35.36 28.29
CA SER A 443 -9.22 35.11 26.86
C SER A 443 -9.67 33.66 26.64
N THR A 444 -10.92 33.47 26.24
CA THR A 444 -11.45 32.20 25.76
C THR A 444 -10.89 31.90 24.37
N THR A 445 -9.95 30.95 24.28
CA THR A 445 -9.55 30.29 23.04
C THR A 445 -10.44 29.07 22.82
N SER A 446 -11.28 29.11 21.78
CA SER A 446 -11.96 27.93 21.25
C SER A 446 -10.97 27.13 20.40
N SER A 447 -10.42 26.05 20.96
CA SER A 447 -9.73 25.03 20.18
C SER A 447 -10.77 24.00 19.69
N SER A 448 -11.09 24.03 18.41
CA SER A 448 -11.72 22.92 17.70
C SER A 448 -10.71 21.77 17.65
N ALA A 449 -10.96 20.74 18.45
CA ALA A 449 -10.18 19.51 18.44
C ALA A 449 -10.55 18.69 17.20
N TYR A 450 -9.61 18.56 16.26
CA TYR A 450 -9.61 17.45 15.32
C TYR A 450 -9.23 16.20 16.12
N THR A 451 -10.20 15.32 16.39
CA THR A 451 -9.93 13.99 16.92
C THR A 451 -9.61 13.08 15.75
N SER A 452 -8.32 12.80 15.51
CA SER A 452 -7.89 11.77 14.57
C SER A 452 -8.07 10.39 15.21
N SER A 453 -9.17 9.71 14.87
CA SER A 453 -9.25 8.25 15.01
C SER A 453 -8.81 7.65 13.68
N ALA A 454 -7.67 6.94 13.66
CA ALA A 454 -7.33 6.06 12.55
C ALA A 454 -6.84 4.70 13.10
N SER A 455 -7.10 3.67 12.31
CA SER A 455 -7.36 2.31 12.73
C SER A 455 -6.15 1.40 12.43
N ALA A 456 -5.80 0.54 13.37
CA ALA A 456 -5.06 -0.68 13.04
C ALA A 456 -6.02 -1.64 12.31
N TYR A 457 -5.68 -2.07 11.10
CA TYR A 457 -6.50 -3.05 10.37
C TYR A 457 -6.24 -4.44 10.94
N SER A 458 -7.23 -5.00 11.62
CA SER A 458 -7.29 -6.40 12.03
C SER A 458 -8.17 -7.13 11.03
N TYR A 459 -7.61 -8.13 10.33
CA TYR A 459 -8.30 -8.97 9.35
C TYR A 459 -8.70 -10.33 9.94
#